data_AF-A0A6C0J307-F1
#
_entry.id   AF-A0A6C0J307-F1
#
_cell.length_a   1.000
_cell.length_b   1.000
_cell.length_c   1.000
_cell.angle_alpha   90.00
_cell.angle_beta   90.00
_cell.angle_gamma   90.00
#
_symmetry.space_group_name_H-M   'P 1'
#
loop_
_entity.id
_entity.type
_entity.pdbx_description
1 polymer ?
#
loop_
_entity_poly.entity_id
_entity_poly.type
_entity_poly.pdbx_seq_one_letter_code
_entity_poly.pdbx_strand_id
1 'polypeptide(L)'
;MRFIEDLCQPALLYAIFLAVNLGLDVSLGLWYTALFKTVFGVAVIVLLNTFCDIGLGVVSWFLVAAPFVITALATAISIGVRFDESMADKKTKETFEDKKNPAVPGFDAPADSNAIEIVAGV
;
A
#
# COMPACT_ATOMS: atom_id res chain seq x y z
N MET A 1 -6.18 -1.03 -39.79
CA MET A 1 -6.55 -0.93 -38.37
C MET A 1 -6.92 -2.34 -37.95
N ARG A 2 -5.97 -3.14 -37.42
CA ARG A 2 -6.19 -4.57 -37.13
C ARG A 2 -5.44 -5.10 -35.89
N PHE A 3 -4.99 -4.20 -35.01
CA PHE A 3 -4.24 -4.55 -33.80
C PHE A 3 -5.11 -4.55 -32.54
N ILE A 4 -6.41 -4.22 -32.67
CA ILE A 4 -7.39 -4.33 -31.59
C ILE A 4 -8.11 -5.68 -31.62
N GLU A 5 -8.09 -6.40 -32.76
CA GLU A 5 -8.64 -7.75 -32.87
C GLU A 5 -7.73 -8.85 -32.27
N ASP A 6 -6.44 -8.58 -32.03
CA ASP A 6 -5.48 -9.56 -31.49
C ASP A 6 -5.19 -9.39 -29.99
N LEU A 7 -5.39 -8.18 -29.42
CA LEU A 7 -5.32 -7.96 -27.97
C LEU A 7 -6.71 -7.70 -27.42
N CYS A 8 -7.23 -8.68 -26.69
CA CYS A 8 -8.55 -8.60 -26.07
C CYS A 8 -8.67 -7.38 -25.13
N GLN A 9 -9.75 -6.60 -25.27
CA GLN A 9 -10.10 -5.44 -24.43
C GLN A 9 -9.74 -5.60 -22.92
N PRO A 10 -10.09 -6.71 -22.23
CA PRO A 10 -9.76 -6.92 -20.82
C PRO A 10 -8.27 -7.12 -20.52
N ALA A 11 -7.47 -7.67 -21.44
CA ALA A 11 -6.04 -7.89 -21.22
C ALA A 11 -5.27 -6.56 -21.19
N LEU A 12 -5.65 -5.61 -22.05
CA LEU A 12 -5.07 -4.27 -22.09
C LEU A 12 -5.37 -3.49 -20.80
N LEU A 13 -6.60 -3.58 -20.29
CA LEU A 13 -6.96 -2.94 -19.01
C LEU A 13 -6.16 -3.51 -17.84
N TYR A 14 -5.99 -4.84 -17.78
CA TYR A 14 -5.19 -5.46 -16.74
C TYR A 14 -3.72 -5.06 -16.82
N ALA A 15 -3.15 -4.93 -18.02
CA ALA A 15 -1.77 -4.48 -18.20
C ALA A 15 -1.55 -3.04 -17.67
N ILE A 16 -2.49 -2.12 -17.93
CA ILE A 16 -2.42 -0.75 -17.39
C ILE A 16 -2.52 -0.78 -15.86
N PHE A 17 -3.46 -1.57 -15.30
CA PHE A 17 -3.58 -1.72 -13.86
C PHE A 17 -2.28 -2.26 -13.23
N LEU A 18 -1.68 -3.29 -13.84
CA LEU A 18 -0.40 -3.84 -13.41
C LEU A 18 0.71 -2.78 -13.43
N ALA A 19 0.78 -1.95 -14.48
CA ALA A 19 1.76 -0.88 -14.61
C ALA A 19 1.64 0.18 -13.49
N VAL A 20 0.41 0.61 -13.16
CA VAL A 20 0.17 1.56 -12.05
C VAL A 20 0.62 0.96 -10.72
N ASN A 21 0.26 -0.31 -10.46
CA ASN A 21 0.65 -0.99 -9.24
C ASN A 21 2.17 -1.14 -9.14
N LEU A 22 2.81 -1.56 -10.22
CA LEU A 22 4.26 -1.71 -10.28
C LEU A 22 4.97 -0.37 -10.05
N GLY A 23 4.44 0.72 -10.61
CA GLY A 23 4.92 2.07 -10.35
C GLY A 23 4.82 2.46 -8.88
N LEU A 24 3.72 2.09 -8.20
CA LEU A 24 3.58 2.27 -6.76
C LEU A 24 4.61 1.45 -5.98
N ASP A 25 4.73 0.16 -6.27
CA ASP A 25 5.66 -0.75 -5.58
C ASP A 25 7.12 -0.28 -5.72
N VAL A 26 7.51 0.22 -6.90
CA VAL A 26 8.83 0.83 -7.13
C VAL A 26 8.99 2.15 -6.37
N SER A 27 7.94 2.97 -6.29
CA SER A 27 7.96 4.24 -5.54
C SER A 27 8.15 4.04 -4.03
N LEU A 28 7.64 2.92 -3.48
CA LEU A 28 7.83 2.54 -2.07
C LEU A 28 9.15 1.77 -1.84
N GLY A 29 9.95 1.50 -2.87
CA GLY A 29 11.23 0.78 -2.77
C GLY A 29 11.09 -0.73 -2.53
N LEU A 30 9.90 -1.31 -2.76
CA LEU A 30 9.59 -2.71 -2.47
C LEU A 30 9.96 -3.62 -3.66
N TRP A 31 11.26 -3.83 -3.88
CA TRP A 31 11.79 -4.56 -5.04
C TRP A 31 11.34 -6.03 -5.11
N TYR A 32 11.34 -6.76 -4.00
CA TYR A 32 10.90 -8.15 -3.98
C TYR A 32 9.41 -8.28 -4.35
N THR A 33 8.57 -7.42 -3.79
CA THR A 33 7.14 -7.38 -4.07
C THR A 33 6.88 -7.05 -5.54
N ALA A 34 7.59 -6.06 -6.09
CA ALA A 34 7.49 -5.66 -7.48
C ALA A 34 7.85 -6.82 -8.45
N LEU A 35 8.91 -7.58 -8.16
CA LEU A 35 9.30 -8.74 -8.98
C LEU A 35 8.22 -9.82 -9.01
N PHE A 36 7.74 -10.25 -7.83
CA PHE A 36 6.67 -11.24 -7.75
C PHE A 36 5.41 -10.77 -8.48
N LYS A 37 5.05 -9.50 -8.30
CA LYS A 37 3.87 -8.91 -8.95
C LYS A 37 4.02 -8.84 -10.47
N THR A 38 5.22 -8.57 -10.96
CA THR A 38 5.50 -8.58 -12.41
C THR A 38 5.35 -9.98 -12.98
N VAL A 39 5.96 -10.99 -12.35
CA VAL A 39 5.87 -12.39 -12.82
C VAL A 39 4.42 -12.87 -12.82
N PHE A 40 3.71 -12.64 -11.72
CA PHE A 40 2.32 -13.06 -11.60
C PHE A 40 1.40 -12.28 -12.53
N GLY A 41 1.63 -10.97 -12.67
CA GLY A 41 0.87 -10.11 -13.58
C GLY A 41 1.04 -10.50 -15.05
N VAL A 42 2.26 -10.82 -15.48
CA VAL A 42 2.51 -11.34 -16.83
C VAL A 42 1.83 -12.69 -17.04
N ALA A 43 1.87 -13.59 -16.05
CA ALA A 43 1.15 -14.86 -16.13
C ALA A 43 -0.37 -14.66 -16.30
N VAL A 44 -0.95 -13.69 -15.58
CA VAL A 44 -2.36 -13.34 -15.71
C VAL A 44 -2.66 -12.76 -17.09
N ILE A 45 -1.83 -11.86 -17.64
CA ILE A 45 -2.01 -11.32 -18.99
C ILE A 45 -2.04 -12.43 -20.05
N VAL A 46 -1.11 -13.38 -19.97
CA VAL A 46 -1.05 -14.54 -20.87
C VAL A 46 -2.33 -15.38 -20.74
N LEU A 47 -2.79 -15.62 -19.51
CA LEU A 47 -4.01 -16.37 -19.26
C LEU A 47 -5.25 -15.68 -19.85
N LEU A 48 -5.38 -14.36 -19.69
CA LEU A 48 -6.49 -13.59 -20.27
C LEU A 48 -6.47 -13.62 -21.81
N ASN A 49 -5.27 -13.61 -22.41
CA ASN A 49 -5.13 -13.72 -23.85
C ASN A 49 -5.67 -15.06 -24.36
N THR A 50 -5.29 -16.16 -23.70
CA THR A 50 -5.78 -17.52 -24.04
C THR A 50 -7.28 -17.69 -23.80
N PHE A 51 -7.84 -17.12 -22.73
CA PHE A 51 -9.28 -17.18 -22.45
C PHE A 51 -10.11 -16.43 -23.49
N CYS A 52 -9.58 -15.35 -24.04
CA CYS A 52 -10.27 -14.58 -25.07
C CYS A 52 -10.29 -15.29 -26.43
N ASP A 53 -9.22 -16.01 -26.77
CA ASP A 53 -9.13 -16.81 -28.00
C ASP A 53 -10.16 -17.95 -28.06
N ILE A 54 -10.57 -18.46 -26.88
CA ILE A 54 -11.61 -19.50 -26.74
C ILE A 54 -13.04 -18.89 -26.72
N GLY A 55 -13.18 -17.57 -26.84
CA GLY A 55 -14.47 -16.88 -26.87
C GLY A 55 -15.13 -16.66 -25.49
N LEU A 56 -14.39 -16.85 -24.39
CA LEU A 56 -14.89 -16.67 -23.01
C LEU A 56 -14.77 -15.21 -22.51
N GLY A 57 -15.16 -14.24 -23.33
CA GLY A 57 -15.05 -12.81 -23.00
C GLY A 57 -15.76 -12.42 -21.69
N VAL A 58 -16.85 -13.10 -21.33
CA VAL A 58 -17.60 -12.87 -20.08
C VAL A 58 -16.78 -13.24 -18.84
N VAL A 59 -16.06 -14.37 -18.87
CA VAL A 59 -15.24 -14.83 -17.74
C VAL A 59 -14.05 -13.90 -17.51
N SER A 60 -13.45 -13.41 -18.60
CA SER A 60 -12.35 -12.44 -18.52
C SER A 60 -12.77 -11.13 -17.85
N TRP A 61 -14.03 -10.73 -17.99
CA TRP A 61 -14.56 -9.52 -17.34
C TRP A 61 -14.66 -9.67 -15.82
N PHE A 62 -15.07 -10.85 -15.33
CA PHE A 62 -15.08 -11.15 -13.89
C PHE A 62 -13.66 -11.16 -13.30
N LEU A 63 -12.69 -11.71 -14.03
CA LEU A 63 -11.27 -11.71 -13.62
C LEU A 63 -10.71 -10.29 -13.49
N VAL A 64 -11.04 -9.40 -14.43
CA VAL A 64 -10.64 -7.99 -14.34
C VAL A 64 -11.39 -7.25 -13.23
N ALA A 65 -12.65 -7.57 -12.98
CA ALA A 65 -13.44 -6.92 -11.93
C ALA A 65 -12.99 -7.31 -10.50
N ALA A 66 -12.48 -8.54 -10.31
CA ALA A 66 -12.06 -9.05 -9.01
C ALA A 66 -11.08 -8.12 -8.24
N PRO A 67 -9.94 -7.69 -8.81
CA PRO A 67 -9.03 -6.79 -8.09
C PRO A 67 -9.68 -5.45 -7.72
N PHE A 68 -10.49 -4.86 -8.61
CA PHE A 68 -11.19 -3.59 -8.31
C PHE A 68 -12.17 -3.74 -7.14
N VAL A 69 -12.97 -4.81 -7.14
CA VAL A 69 -13.93 -5.08 -6.07
C VAL A 69 -13.20 -5.31 -4.74
N ILE A 70 -12.13 -6.11 -4.74
CA ILE A 70 -11.34 -6.37 -3.53
C ILE A 70 -10.72 -5.08 -3.01
N THR A 71 -10.13 -4.25 -3.87
CA THR A 71 -9.55 -2.95 -3.45
C THR A 71 -10.62 -2.01 -2.90
N ALA A 72 -11.78 -1.91 -3.54
CA ALA A 72 -12.87 -1.07 -3.08
C ALA A 72 -13.38 -1.51 -1.70
N LEU A 73 -13.54 -2.82 -1.49
CA LEU A 73 -13.96 -3.38 -0.21
C LEU A 73 -12.90 -3.12 0.88
N ALA A 74 -11.62 -3.33 0.56
CA ALA A 74 -10.52 -3.09 1.47
C ALA A 74 -10.46 -1.61 1.89
N THR A 75 -10.63 -0.68 0.95
CA THR A 75 -10.66 0.76 1.24
C THR A 75 -11.89 1.16 2.08
N ALA A 76 -13.06 0.58 1.79
CA ALA A 76 -14.26 0.83 2.60
C ALA A 76 -14.07 0.38 4.06
N ILE A 77 -13.49 -0.80 4.25
CA ILE A 77 -13.19 -1.32 5.59
C ILE A 77 -12.13 -0.46 6.27
N SER A 78 -11.05 -0.07 5.58
CA SER A 78 -9.98 0.74 6.18
C SER A 78 -10.46 2.10 6.68
N ILE A 79 -11.39 2.73 5.95
CA ILE A 79 -12.02 3.99 6.37
C ILE A 79 -12.98 3.74 7.53
N GLY A 80 -13.82 2.70 7.44
CA GLY A 80 -14.80 2.37 8.48
C GLY A 80 -14.17 2.03 9.84
N VAL A 81 -13.00 1.39 9.84
CA VAL A 81 -12.26 1.03 11.07
C VAL A 81 -11.29 2.12 11.53
N ARG A 82 -11.26 3.30 10.89
CA ARG A 82 -10.34 4.41 11.19
C ARG A 82 -8.88 3.93 11.31
N PHE A 83 -8.47 3.09 10.37
CA PHE A 83 -7.17 2.41 10.41
C PHE A 83 -5.99 3.38 10.46
N ASP A 84 -6.15 4.58 9.88
CA ASP A 84 -5.16 5.64 9.86
C ASP A 84 -4.69 6.05 11.27
N GLU A 85 -5.61 6.22 12.22
CA GLU A 85 -5.29 6.59 13.60
C GLU A 85 -4.54 5.48 14.34
N SER A 86 -4.90 4.22 14.08
CA SER A 86 -4.20 3.06 14.67
C SER A 86 -2.77 2.90 14.16
N MET A 87 -2.47 3.42 12.97
CA MET A 87 -1.14 3.41 12.39
C MET A 87 -0.33 4.65 12.76
N ALA A 88 -0.98 5.80 12.96
CA ALA A 88 -0.34 7.03 13.46
C ALA A 88 0.18 6.85 14.89
N ASP A 89 -0.61 6.23 15.79
CA ASP A 89 -0.22 5.99 17.20
C ASP A 89 0.96 5.01 17.33
N LYS A 90 1.07 4.04 16.42
CA LYS A 90 2.18 3.10 16.40
C LYS A 90 3.50 3.70 15.91
N LYS A 91 3.46 4.80 15.14
CA LYS A 91 4.67 5.52 14.74
C LYS A 91 5.21 6.45 15.83
N THR A 92 4.43 6.84 16.83
CA THR A 92 4.87 7.77 17.88
C THR A 92 5.44 7.10 19.13
N LYS A 93 5.41 5.76 19.24
CA LYS A 93 6.16 5.02 20.27
C LYS A 93 7.63 4.86 19.88
N GLU A 94 8.30 5.97 19.68
CA GLU A 94 9.76 6.01 19.70
C GLU A 94 10.20 5.59 21.11
N THR A 95 10.85 4.44 21.23
CA THR A 95 11.58 4.07 22.44
C THR A 95 12.76 5.03 22.56
N PHE A 96 12.59 6.10 23.32
CA PHE A 96 13.70 6.76 23.96
C PHE A 96 14.28 5.75 24.95
N GLU A 97 15.20 4.89 24.48
CA GLU A 97 16.16 4.31 25.40
C GLU A 97 16.92 5.50 25.97
N ASP A 98 16.57 5.85 27.22
CA ASP A 98 17.36 6.69 28.10
C ASP A 98 18.76 6.08 28.19
N LYS A 99 19.62 6.43 27.24
CA LYS A 99 21.06 6.31 27.41
C LYS A 99 21.37 7.30 28.52
N LYS A 100 21.31 6.80 29.76
CA LYS A 100 21.85 7.38 30.99
C LYS A 100 22.76 8.57 30.67
N ASN A 101 22.19 9.77 30.67
CA ASN A 101 23.01 10.95 30.86
C ASN A 101 23.60 10.81 32.26
N PRO A 102 24.93 10.88 32.46
CA PRO A 102 25.49 10.90 33.80
C PRO A 102 24.83 12.06 34.54
N ALA A 103 24.11 11.72 35.60
CA ALA A 103 23.27 12.62 36.38
C ALA A 103 24.01 13.93 36.68
N VAL A 104 23.49 15.03 36.13
CA VAL A 104 23.84 16.37 36.60
C VAL A 104 22.92 16.62 37.79
N PRO A 105 23.42 16.78 39.03
CA PRO A 105 22.58 16.86 40.21
C PRO A 105 21.74 18.16 40.16
N GLY A 106 20.41 18.01 40.11
CA GLY A 106 19.45 19.10 40.23
C GLY A 106 18.69 19.51 38.97
N PHE A 107 18.77 18.75 37.88
CA PHE A 107 17.95 18.99 36.68
C PHE A 107 17.29 17.69 36.23
N ASP A 108 16.09 17.42 36.76
CA ASP A 108 15.25 16.33 36.27
C ASP A 108 14.53 16.82 35.01
N ALA A 109 14.74 16.13 33.89
CA ALA A 109 14.00 16.44 32.66
C ALA A 109 12.51 16.11 32.88
N PRO A 110 11.57 16.95 32.41
CA PRO A 110 10.15 16.70 32.59
C PRO A 110 9.76 15.40 31.86
N ALA A 111 9.10 14.50 32.59
CA ALA A 111 8.66 13.19 32.11
C ALA A 111 7.53 13.28 31.06
N ASP A 112 6.95 14.47 30.86
CA ASP A 112 5.74 14.69 30.07
C ASP A 112 5.91 15.90 29.13
N SER A 113 5.72 15.70 27.83
CA SER A 113 5.83 16.76 26.79
C SER A 113 4.79 17.88 26.90
N ASN A 114 3.82 17.76 27.81
CA ASN A 114 2.74 18.73 28.05
C ASN A 114 2.80 19.40 29.43
N ALA A 115 3.83 19.15 30.22
CA ALA A 115 4.09 19.94 31.42
C ALA A 115 4.78 21.26 31.01
N ILE A 116 4.00 22.33 30.82
CA ILE A 116 4.55 23.69 30.85
C ILE A 116 4.93 23.96 32.30
N GLU A 117 6.19 23.76 32.65
CA GLU A 117 6.73 24.25 33.91
C GLU A 117 6.73 25.78 33.83
N ILE A 118 5.77 26.41 34.53
CA ILE A 118 5.83 27.85 34.78
C ILE A 118 7.00 28.05 35.73
N VAL A 119 8.14 28.41 35.16
CA VAL A 119 9.36 28.74 35.88
C VAL A 119 9.07 29.99 36.72
N ALA A 120 8.72 29.79 37.99
CA ALA A 120 8.57 30.86 38.97
C ALA A 120 9.98 31.39 39.30
N GLY A 121 10.42 32.39 38.54
CA GLY A 121 11.54 33.24 38.86
C GLY A 121 11.06 34.63 39.24
N VAL A 122 11.30 34.99 40.51
CA VAL A 122 11.05 36.25 41.25
C VAL A 122 9.78 36.28 42.11
#